data_AF-A0A944Y3F4-F1
#
_entry.id   AF-A0A944Y3F4-F1
#
_cell.length_a   1.000
_cell.length_b   1.000
_cell.length_c   1.000
_cell.angle_alpha   90.00
_cell.angle_beta   90.00
_cell.angle_gamma   90.00
#
_symmetry.space_group_name_H-M   'P 1'
#
loop_
_entity.id
_entity.type
_entity.pdbx_description
1 polymer ?
#
loop_
_entity_poly.entity_id
_entity_poly.type
_entity_poly.pdbx_seq_one_letter_code
_entity_poly.pdbx_strand_id
1 'polypeptide(L)'
;MPNDHQRLKQLYLKYLGKGRRYSYYPHLSHWNGDLTGAQQFEEGEIDLYIHIPFCRKLCTFCGCNVKVTNSPGEALPYVEALGREWEL
;
A
#
# COMPACT_ATOMS: atom_id res chain seq x y z
N MET A 1 -30.86 -27.91 -10.25
CA MET A 1 -29.76 -28.42 -9.41
C MET A 1 -29.94 -27.91 -7.98
N PRO A 2 -30.59 -28.68 -7.08
CA PRO A 2 -31.00 -28.17 -5.75
C PRO A 2 -29.88 -28.02 -4.70
N ASN A 3 -28.62 -28.32 -5.04
CA ASN A 3 -27.54 -28.50 -4.05
C ASN A 3 -26.36 -27.51 -4.20
N ASP A 4 -26.35 -26.70 -5.27
CA ASP A 4 -25.23 -25.79 -5.55
C ASP A 4 -25.23 -24.58 -4.62
N HIS A 5 -26.41 -24.08 -4.24
CA HIS A 5 -26.54 -22.92 -3.35
C HIS A 5 -26.02 -23.23 -1.95
N GLN A 6 -26.23 -24.46 -1.48
CA GLN A 6 -25.80 -24.91 -0.16
C GLN A 6 -24.27 -25.12 -0.12
N ARG A 7 -23.70 -25.67 -1.19
CA ARG A 7 -22.25 -25.79 -1.39
C ARG A 7 -21.58 -24.41 -1.48
N LEU A 8 -22.16 -23.47 -2.22
CA LEU A 8 -21.66 -22.10 -2.32
C LEU A 8 -21.67 -21.39 -0.97
N LYS A 9 -22.74 -21.53 -0.18
CA LYS A 9 -22.81 -20.97 1.18
C LYS A 9 -21.72 -21.53 2.10
N GLN A 10 -21.43 -22.83 2.00
CA GLN A 10 -20.33 -23.45 2.76
C GLN A 10 -18.96 -22.93 2.33
N LEU A 11 -18.72 -22.79 1.02
CA LEU A 11 -17.46 -22.25 0.50
C LEU A 11 -17.30 -20.78 0.88
N TYR A 12 -18.35 -19.98 0.77
CA TYR A 12 -18.37 -18.59 1.19
C TYR A 12 -17.96 -18.47 2.66
N LEU A 13 -18.60 -19.21 3.58
CA LEU A 13 -18.23 -19.19 5.00
C LEU A 13 -16.81 -19.70 5.28
N LYS A 14 -16.33 -20.69 4.51
CA LYS A 14 -14.97 -21.25 4.66
C LYS A 14 -13.88 -20.27 4.23
N TYR A 15 -14.12 -19.51 3.15
CA TYR A 15 -13.08 -18.70 2.50
C TYR A 15 -13.25 -17.18 2.71
N LEU A 16 -14.40 -16.69 3.21
CA LEU A 16 -14.55 -15.29 3.68
C LEU A 16 -13.89 -15.01 5.04
N GLY A 17 -13.05 -15.91 5.53
CA GLY A 17 -12.15 -15.59 6.62
C GLY A 17 -11.25 -14.40 6.29
N LYS A 18 -10.41 -14.00 7.24
CA LYS A 18 -9.39 -12.94 7.06
C LYS A 18 -8.34 -13.37 6.03
N GLY A 19 -8.72 -13.43 4.75
CA GLY A 19 -7.79 -13.60 3.65
C GLY A 19 -6.81 -12.43 3.68
N ARG A 20 -5.52 -12.73 3.55
CA ARG A 20 -4.53 -11.67 3.35
C ARG A 20 -4.88 -10.98 2.05
N ARG A 21 -5.23 -9.69 2.12
CA ARG A 21 -5.34 -8.88 0.91
C ARG A 21 -3.91 -8.73 0.40
N TYR A 22 -3.60 -9.38 -0.71
CA TYR A 22 -2.30 -9.24 -1.35
C TYR A 22 -2.33 -7.98 -2.20
N SER A 23 -1.68 -6.92 -1.72
CA SER A 23 -1.50 -5.69 -2.51
C SER A 23 -0.31 -5.79 -3.48
N TYR A 24 0.57 -6.77 -3.27
CA TYR A 24 1.74 -7.07 -4.11
C TYR A 24 2.23 -8.49 -3.86
N TYR A 25 2.99 -9.03 -4.81
CA TYR A 25 3.63 -10.34 -4.73
C TYR A 25 5.11 -10.21 -5.15
N PRO A 26 6.06 -10.77 -4.37
CA PRO A 26 5.87 -11.48 -3.11
C PRO A 26 5.44 -10.55 -1.95
N HIS A 27 4.78 -11.11 -0.94
CA HIS A 27 4.32 -10.35 0.23
C HIS A 27 5.49 -9.69 0.99
N LEU A 28 5.26 -8.55 1.65
CA LEU A 28 6.32 -7.74 2.30
C LEU A 28 7.22 -8.54 3.25
N SER A 29 6.65 -9.49 3.98
CA SER A 29 7.39 -10.34 4.92
C SER A 29 8.47 -11.20 4.26
N HIS A 30 8.47 -11.32 2.93
CA HIS A 30 9.47 -12.03 2.16
C HIS A 30 10.60 -11.10 1.68
N TRP A 31 10.49 -9.79 1.90
CA TRP A 31 11.49 -8.81 1.48
C TRP A 31 12.60 -8.78 2.54
N ASN A 32 13.84 -8.97 2.11
CA ASN A 32 15.02 -9.06 2.99
C ASN A 32 15.88 -7.78 2.98
N GLY A 33 15.45 -6.72 2.27
CA GLY A 33 16.19 -5.47 2.13
C GLY A 33 17.46 -5.58 1.28
N ASP A 34 17.68 -6.72 0.64
CA ASP A 34 18.80 -6.94 -0.26
C ASP A 34 18.46 -6.34 -1.63
N LEU A 35 19.11 -5.22 -1.96
CA LEU A 35 18.92 -4.50 -3.22
C LEU A 35 19.90 -4.96 -4.31
N THR A 36 20.73 -5.97 -4.06
CA THR A 36 21.75 -6.44 -5.01
C THR A 36 21.16 -7.14 -6.25
N GLY A 37 19.88 -7.50 -6.22
CA GLY A 37 19.14 -8.14 -7.32
C GLY A 37 18.43 -7.17 -8.26
N ALA A 38 18.89 -5.93 -8.39
CA ALA A 38 18.24 -4.94 -9.26
C ALA A 38 18.11 -5.48 -10.69
N GLN A 39 16.88 -5.80 -11.09
CA GLN A 39 16.57 -6.11 -12.48
C GLN A 39 16.64 -4.82 -13.28
N GLN A 40 17.34 -4.89 -14.40
CA GLN A 40 17.40 -3.81 -15.36
C GLN A 40 15.99 -3.64 -15.94
N PHE A 41 15.38 -2.48 -15.73
CA PHE A 41 14.08 -2.17 -16.31
C PHE A 41 14.21 -2.13 -17.82
N GLU A 42 13.35 -2.84 -18.54
CA GLU A 42 13.21 -2.69 -19.98
C GLU A 42 12.64 -1.30 -20.29
N GLU A 43 13.03 -0.73 -21.44
CA GLU A 43 12.53 0.58 -21.87
C GLU A 43 10.99 0.54 -21.96
N GLY A 44 10.32 1.47 -21.28
CA GLY A 44 8.86 1.50 -21.17
C GLY A 44 8.31 2.78 -20.55
N GLU A 45 6.98 2.87 -20.47
CA GLU A 45 6.29 3.97 -19.78
C GLU A 45 6.56 3.93 -18.27
N ILE A 46 6.76 5.09 -17.66
CA ILE A 46 7.08 5.23 -16.23
C ILE A 46 5.83 5.73 -15.50
N ASP A 47 5.36 4.95 -14.53
CA ASP A 47 4.35 5.36 -13.56
C ASP A 47 5.01 5.94 -12.31
N LEU A 48 4.52 7.10 -11.85
CA LEU A 48 5.02 7.76 -10.65
C LEU A 48 4.01 7.64 -9.49
N TYR A 49 4.48 7.10 -8.36
CA TYR A 49 3.73 7.07 -7.10
C TYR A 49 4.40 7.99 -6.07
N ILE A 50 3.65 8.99 -5.59
CA ILE A 50 4.08 9.88 -4.51
C ILE A 50 3.17 9.68 -3.31
N HIS A 51 3.76 9.38 -2.15
CA HIS A 51 3.01 9.24 -0.91
C HIS A 51 2.86 10.59 -0.20
N ILE A 52 1.65 11.00 0.18
CA ILE A 52 1.41 12.23 0.97
C ILE A 52 0.87 11.84 2.35
N PRO A 53 1.73 11.72 3.38
CA PRO A 53 1.35 11.11 4.65
C PRO A 53 0.73 12.11 5.63
N PHE A 54 -0.07 13.10 5.20
CA PHE A 54 -0.60 14.13 6.09
C PHE A 54 -2.12 14.16 6.14
N CYS A 55 -2.68 14.10 7.35
CA CYS A 55 -4.12 14.22 7.57
C CYS A 55 -4.41 15.28 8.63
N ARG A 56 -5.46 16.10 8.42
CA ARG A 56 -5.90 17.09 9.42
C ARG A 56 -6.55 16.45 10.65
N LYS A 57 -7.16 15.27 10.47
CA LYS A 57 -7.88 14.54 11.53
C LYS A 57 -7.64 13.05 11.40
N LEU A 58 -7.65 12.35 12.52
CA LEU A 58 -7.60 10.90 12.56
C LEU A 58 -8.99 10.31 12.32
N CYS A 59 -9.15 9.52 11.25
CA CYS A 59 -10.36 8.71 11.07
C CYS A 59 -10.28 7.49 12.00
N THR A 60 -11.39 7.13 12.64
CA THR A 60 -11.45 6.01 13.61
C THR A 60 -11.14 4.65 12.99
N PHE A 61 -11.29 4.51 11.68
CA PHE A 61 -11.00 3.30 10.91
C PHE A 61 -9.66 3.38 10.16
N CYS A 62 -8.86 4.44 10.35
CA CYS A 62 -7.64 4.63 9.58
C CYS A 62 -6.57 3.60 9.96
N GLY A 63 -6.09 2.84 8.97
CA GLY A 63 -4.93 1.95 9.07
C GLY A 63 -3.79 2.34 8.12
N CYS A 64 -3.83 3.57 7.59
CA CYS A 64 -2.82 4.07 6.65
C CYS A 64 -1.56 4.51 7.39
N ASN A 65 -0.42 4.48 6.71
CA ASN A 65 0.80 5.13 7.19
C ASN A 65 0.64 6.65 7.03
N VAL A 66 0.18 7.34 8.08
CA VAL A 66 -0.08 8.79 8.02
C VAL A 66 0.33 9.47 9.32
N LYS A 67 0.68 10.74 9.22
CA LYS A 67 0.90 11.69 10.31
C LYS A 67 -0.29 12.64 10.39
N VAL A 68 -0.96 12.65 11.54
CA VAL A 68 -2.09 13.56 11.79
C VAL A 68 -1.54 14.87 12.35
N THR A 69 -1.75 15.98 11.66
CA THR A 69 -1.34 17.33 12.11
C THR A 69 -2.34 18.39 11.64
N ASN A 70 -2.51 19.42 12.47
CA ASN A 70 -3.27 20.62 12.13
C ASN A 70 -2.38 21.79 11.69
N SER A 71 -1.05 21.63 11.75
CA SER A 71 -0.08 22.67 11.37
C SER A 71 0.35 22.45 9.91
N PRO A 72 -0.05 23.30 8.96
CA PRO A 72 0.34 23.16 7.56
C PRO A 72 1.87 23.23 7.36
N GLY A 73 2.57 23.95 8.24
CA GLY A 73 4.02 24.11 8.17
C GLY A 73 4.80 22.81 8.35
N GLU A 74 4.21 21.79 8.99
CA GLU A 74 4.87 20.49 9.17
C GLU A 74 5.02 19.68 7.88
N ALA A 75 4.24 19.99 6.84
CA ALA A 75 4.36 19.35 5.54
C ALA A 75 5.48 19.96 4.68
N LEU A 76 5.91 21.20 4.96
CA LEU A 76 6.90 21.91 4.14
C LEU A 76 8.25 21.16 4.07
N PRO A 77 8.84 20.69 5.20
CA PRO A 77 10.11 19.97 5.14
C PRO A 77 10.03 18.68 4.32
N TYR A 78 8.84 18.06 4.27
CA TYR A 78 8.60 16.85 3.47
C TYR A 78 8.56 17.16 1.98
N VAL A 79 7.86 18.23 1.58
CA VAL A 79 7.83 18.68 0.17
C VAL A 79 9.22 19.09 -0.30
N GLU A 80 10.00 19.79 0.53
CA GLU A 80 11.38 20.14 0.23
C GLU A 80 12.27 18.90 0.08
N ALA A 81 12.07 17.87 0.92
CA ALA A 81 12.79 16.61 0.79
C ALA A 81 12.45 15.88 -0.52
N LEU A 82 11.17 15.82 -0.90
CA LEU A 82 10.75 15.25 -2.19
C LEU A 82 11.37 16.00 -3.38
N GLY A 83 11.45 17.33 -3.30
CA GLY A 83 12.11 18.13 -4.34
C GLY A 83 13.60 17.79 -4.47
N ARG A 84 14.31 17.65 -3.35
CA ARG A 84 15.72 17.21 -3.36
C ARG A 84 15.90 15.79 -3.89
N GLU A 85 14.99 14.87 -3.56
CA GLU A 85 15.04 13.49 -4.07
C GLU A 85 14.80 13.42 -5.59
N TRP A 86 13.98 14.32 -6.14
CA TRP A 86 13.73 14.38 -7.58
C TRP A 86 14.92 14.90 -8.39
N GLU A 87 15.81 15.67 -7.77
CA GLU A 87 17.01 16.23 -8.40
C GLU A 87 18.21 15.26 -8.38
N LEU A 88 18.13 14.14 -7.63
CA LEU A 88 19.17 13.10 -7.57
C LEU A 88 19.16 12.18 -8.80
#